data_AF-A0A7I9VEW0-F1
#
_entry.id   AF-A0A7I9VEW0-F1
#
_cell.length_a   1.000
_cell.length_b   1.000
_cell.length_c   1.000
_cell.angle_alpha   90.00
_cell.angle_beta   90.00
_cell.angle_gamma   90.00
#
_symmetry.space_group_name_H-M   'P 1'
#
loop_
_entity.id
_entity.type
_entity.pdbx_description
1 polymer ?
#
loop_
_entity_poly.entity_id
_entity_poly.type
_entity_poly.pdbx_seq_one_letter_code
_entity_poly.pdbx_strand_id
1 'polypeptide(L)'
;MKTFVDGWLDDLVTDANGVIWVETVTPSGQAIRTRAANQWLVPELGLLPCRHGAPVEPGTPDRSVPPQRFASRAATKHAYRMRLRSQRRFARACAEAEAKVLAGQEFNSAGEPPF
;
A
#
# COMPACT_ATOMS: atom_id res chain seq x y z
N MET A 1 13.03 7.16 2.25
CA MET A 1 11.89 6.42 1.65
C MET A 1 11.91 6.82 0.20
N LYS A 2 12.06 5.86 -0.71
CA LYS A 2 12.35 6.13 -2.11
C LYS A 2 11.12 5.81 -2.94
N THR A 3 10.59 6.80 -3.65
CA THR A 3 9.40 6.67 -4.51
C THR A 3 9.80 6.91 -5.96
N PHE A 4 9.25 6.09 -6.87
CA PHE A 4 9.59 6.10 -8.30
C PHE A 4 8.31 5.95 -9.13
N VAL A 5 8.10 6.85 -10.09
CA VAL A 5 7.01 6.81 -11.09
C VAL A 5 7.51 7.47 -12.38
N ASP A 6 7.29 6.84 -13.54
CA ASP A 6 7.54 7.42 -14.88
C ASP A 6 8.91 8.10 -15.07
N GLY A 7 9.98 7.49 -14.53
CA GLY A 7 11.34 8.01 -14.63
C GLY A 7 11.66 9.15 -13.66
N TRP A 8 10.67 9.61 -12.89
CA TRP A 8 10.87 10.50 -11.76
C TRP A 8 11.32 9.71 -10.54
N LEU A 9 12.33 10.25 -9.86
CA LEU A 9 12.76 9.77 -8.56
C LEU A 9 12.45 10.83 -7.51
N ASP A 10 11.85 10.44 -6.41
CA ASP A 10 11.73 11.25 -5.21
C ASP A 10 12.35 10.50 -4.03
N ASP A 11 13.37 11.09 -3.40
CA ASP A 11 14.09 10.49 -2.27
C ASP A 11 14.25 11.48 -1.11
N LEU A 12 14.36 10.91 0.08
CA LEU A 12 14.58 11.63 1.32
C LEU A 12 15.97 11.30 1.86
N VAL A 13 16.85 12.31 1.86
CA VAL A 13 18.23 12.18 2.31
C VAL A 13 18.40 12.95 3.61
N THR A 14 19.05 12.33 4.60
CA THR A 14 19.43 13.02 5.85
C THR A 14 20.91 13.37 5.77
N ASP A 15 21.25 14.63 6.02
CA ASP A 15 22.65 15.06 6.06
C ASP A 15 23.32 14.76 7.42
N ALA A 16 24.62 15.05 7.51
CA ALA A 16 25.41 14.85 8.72
C ALA A 16 24.92 15.67 9.94
N ASN A 17 24.13 16.72 9.70
CA ASN A 17 23.56 17.58 10.74
C ASN A 17 22.12 17.15 11.12
N GLY A 18 21.62 16.04 10.55
CA GLY A 18 20.27 15.55 10.79
C GLY A 18 19.18 16.34 10.06
N VAL A 19 19.53 17.22 9.12
CA VAL A 19 18.55 17.94 8.30
C VAL A 19 18.05 17.02 7.19
N ILE A 20 16.73 16.94 7.05
CA ILE A 20 16.09 16.16 6.00
C ILE A 20 15.99 17.01 4.74
N TRP A 21 16.39 16.42 3.62
CA TRP A 21 16.35 16.98 2.28
C TRP A 21 15.45 16.13 1.40
N VAL A 22 14.68 16.81 0.54
CA VAL A 22 13.96 16.18 -0.58
C VAL A 22 14.84 16.32 -1.81
N GLU A 23 15.10 15.21 -2.48
CA GLU A 23 15.80 15.15 -3.75
C GLU A 23 14.87 14.58 -4.81
N THR A 24 14.54 15.40 -5.80
CA THR A 24 13.74 14.99 -6.95
C THR A 24 14.62 14.93 -8.19
N VAL A 25 14.63 13.79 -8.87
CA VAL A 25 15.34 13.60 -10.15
C VAL A 25 14.32 13.49 -11.26
N THR A 26 14.47 14.33 -12.29
CA THR A 26 13.65 14.30 -13.50
C THR A 26 14.04 13.10 -14.38
N PRO A 27 13.16 12.66 -15.31
CA PRO A 27 13.51 11.64 -16.31
C PRO A 27 14.69 12.05 -17.20
N SER A 28 14.93 13.35 -17.36
CA SER A 28 16.08 13.91 -18.08
C SER A 28 17.38 13.92 -17.26
N GLY A 29 17.36 13.43 -16.01
CA GLY A 29 18.53 13.29 -15.15
C GLY A 29 18.90 14.55 -14.36
N GLN A 30 18.03 15.56 -14.32
CA GLN A 30 18.26 16.77 -13.52
C GLN A 30 17.83 16.51 -12.08
N ALA A 31 18.70 16.82 -11.13
CA ALA A 31 18.42 16.70 -9.70
C ALA A 31 18.16 18.08 -9.08
N ILE A 32 17.02 18.22 -8.40
CA ILE A 32 16.69 19.39 -7.59
C ILE A 32 16.66 18.95 -6.13
N ARG A 33 17.39 19.67 -5.27
CA ARG A 33 17.43 19.42 -3.84
C ARG A 33 16.89 20.62 -3.08
N THR A 34 15.93 20.38 -2.20
CA THR A 34 15.36 21.40 -1.31
C THR A 34 15.25 20.86 0.11
N ARG A 35 15.31 21.76 1.09
CA ARG A 35 15.15 21.38 2.50
C ARG A 35 13.72 20.88 2.70
N ALA A 36 13.55 19.73 3.36
CA ALA A 36 12.24 19.11 3.54
C ALA A 36 11.35 19.95 4.47
N ALA A 37 10.56 20.85 3.89
CA ALA A 37 9.61 21.70 4.59
C ALA A 37 8.22 21.03 4.61
N ASN A 38 8.10 19.84 5.23
CA ASN A 38 6.86 19.04 5.27
C ASN A 38 6.23 18.72 3.89
N GLN A 39 6.94 18.96 2.79
CA GLN A 39 6.43 18.75 1.44
C GLN A 39 6.68 17.30 1.04
N TRP A 40 5.60 16.53 0.91
CA TRP A 40 5.60 15.32 0.09
C TRP A 40 5.31 15.80 -1.34
N LEU A 41 6.34 15.90 -2.19
CA LEU A 41 6.17 16.26 -3.59
C LEU A 41 5.79 15.02 -4.40
N VAL A 42 4.55 14.55 -4.18
CA VAL A 42 3.97 13.52 -5.05
C VAL A 42 2.73 14.11 -5.72
N PRO A 43 2.91 14.86 -6.81
CA PRO A 43 1.80 15.55 -7.49
C PRO A 43 0.67 14.58 -7.87
N GLU A 44 0.99 13.33 -8.22
CA GLU A 44 0.01 12.31 -8.59
C GLU A 44 -0.70 11.66 -7.38
N LEU A 45 -0.06 11.58 -6.21
CA LEU A 45 -0.77 11.13 -4.98
C LEU A 45 -1.69 12.23 -4.43
N GLY A 46 -1.45 13.50 -4.78
CA GLY A 46 -2.39 14.61 -4.51
C GLY A 46 -3.74 14.46 -5.23
N LEU A 47 -3.81 13.59 -6.24
CA LEU A 47 -5.05 13.27 -6.96
C LEU A 47 -5.79 12.08 -6.35
N LEU A 48 -5.22 11.40 -5.35
CA LEU A 48 -5.95 10.34 -4.66
C LEU A 48 -7.12 11.00 -3.91
N PRO A 49 -8.37 10.63 -4.22
CA PRO A 49 -9.52 11.21 -3.56
C PRO A 49 -9.47 10.80 -2.09
N CYS A 50 -9.08 11.75 -1.26
CA CYS A 50 -9.15 11.58 0.16
C CYS A 50 -10.62 11.50 0.58
N ARG A 51 -10.98 10.51 1.42
CA ARG A 51 -12.33 10.42 2.01
C ARG A 51 -12.51 11.31 3.24
N HIS A 52 -11.50 12.11 3.58
CA HIS A 52 -11.57 13.04 4.69
C HIS A 52 -12.03 14.40 4.17
N GLY A 53 -12.83 15.10 4.97
CA GLY A 53 -13.39 16.41 4.63
C GLY A 53 -12.33 17.48 4.38
N ALA A 54 -12.80 18.70 4.07
CA ALA A 54 -11.94 19.83 3.77
C ALA A 54 -10.82 20.01 4.82
N PRO A 55 -9.60 20.42 4.40
CA PRO A 55 -8.54 20.75 5.33
C PRO A 55 -9.04 21.81 6.31
N VAL A 56 -9.09 21.47 7.59
CA VAL A 56 -9.34 22.43 8.66
C VAL A 56 -8.01 23.09 8.99
N GLU A 57 -7.99 24.39 9.31
CA GLU A 57 -6.76 25.03 9.78
C GLU A 57 -6.14 24.18 10.89
N PRO A 58 -4.82 23.89 10.83
CA PRO A 58 -4.17 23.17 11.90
C PRO A 58 -4.22 24.03 13.16
N GLY A 59 -5.20 23.75 14.02
CA GLY A 59 -5.32 24.39 15.32
C GLY A 59 -4.02 24.25 16.11
N THR A 60 -3.78 25.14 17.06
CA THR A 60 -2.59 25.08 17.91
C THR A 60 -2.56 23.72 18.62
N PRO A 61 -1.55 22.88 18.38
CA PRO A 61 -1.52 21.55 18.96
C PRO A 61 -1.30 21.67 20.47
N ASP A 62 -2.29 21.24 21.25
CA ASP A 62 -2.13 21.11 22.69
C ASP A 62 -1.16 19.97 23.01
N ARG A 63 0.06 20.34 23.42
CA ARG A 63 1.12 19.40 23.75
C ARG A 63 0.85 18.60 25.03
N SER A 64 -0.14 18.99 25.84
CA SER A 64 -0.56 18.25 27.02
C SER A 64 -1.43 17.05 26.68
N VAL A 65 -2.04 17.04 25.49
CA VAL A 65 -2.88 15.94 25.02
C VAL A 65 -2.03 14.95 24.23
N PRO A 66 -1.84 13.72 24.74
CA PRO A 66 -1.12 12.70 23.97
C PRO A 66 -1.90 12.37 22.69
N PRO A 67 -1.20 12.11 21.58
CA PRO A 67 -1.86 11.78 20.32
C PRO A 67 -2.73 10.54 20.49
N GLN A 68 -4.01 10.67 20.11
CA GLN A 68 -4.93 9.54 20.15
C GLN A 68 -4.50 8.48 19.13
N ARG A 69 -4.19 7.27 19.62
CA ARG A 69 -3.95 6.12 18.76
C ARG A 69 -5.26 5.41 18.53
N PHE A 70 -5.76 5.46 17.29
CA PHE A 70 -7.01 4.79 16.89
C PHE A 70 -6.98 3.27 17.03
N ALA A 71 -5.79 2.65 17.06
CA ALA A 71 -5.65 1.22 17.26
C ALA A 71 -4.36 0.88 18.01
N SER A 72 -4.44 -0.13 18.88
CA SER A 72 -3.25 -0.71 19.50
C SER A 72 -2.50 -1.62 18.53
N ARG A 73 -1.19 -1.79 18.74
CA ARG A 73 -0.37 -2.75 17.97
C ARG A 73 -0.98 -4.16 17.96
N ALA A 74 -1.59 -4.57 19.07
CA ALA A 74 -2.28 -5.85 19.20
C ALA A 74 -3.51 -5.94 18.29
N ALA A 75 -4.33 -4.89 18.22
CA ALA A 75 -5.49 -4.82 17.34
C ALA A 75 -5.07 -4.90 15.86
N THR A 76 -4.05 -4.14 15.45
CA THR A 76 -3.52 -4.19 14.08
C THR A 76 -2.97 -5.56 13.73
N LYS A 77 -2.21 -6.19 14.65
CA LYS A 77 -1.68 -7.56 14.48
C LYS A 77 -2.80 -8.60 14.37
N HIS A 78 -3.87 -8.45 15.15
CA HIS A 78 -5.03 -9.34 15.09
C HIS A 78 -5.73 -9.23 13.73
N ALA A 79 -6.02 -8.01 13.26
CA ALA A 79 -6.64 -7.77 11.96
C ALA A 79 -5.81 -8.37 10.81
N TYR A 80 -4.49 -8.16 10.83
CA TYR A 80 -3.59 -8.76 9.86
C TYR A 80 -3.64 -10.30 9.86
N ARG A 81 -3.61 -10.93 11.04
CA ARG A 81 -3.70 -12.39 11.17
C ARG A 81 -5.05 -12.92 10.69
N MET A 82 -6.15 -12.20 10.92
CA MET A 82 -7.47 -12.58 10.42
C MET A 82 -7.54 -12.51 8.90
N ARG A 83 -6.96 -11.47 8.28
CA ARG A 83 -6.84 -11.35 6.81
C ARG A 83 -6.02 -12.49 6.20
N LEU A 84 -4.88 -12.85 6.78
CA LEU A 84 -4.09 -13.99 6.31
C LEU A 84 -4.86 -15.31 6.42
N ARG A 85 -5.61 -15.50 7.53
CA ARG A 85 -6.42 -16.69 7.72
C ARG A 85 -7.55 -16.79 6.71
N SER A 86 -8.24 -15.69 6.38
CA SER A 86 -9.28 -15.72 5.34
C SER A 86 -8.69 -16.04 3.97
N GLN A 87 -7.57 -15.42 3.60
CA GLN A 87 -6.86 -15.72 2.34
C GLN A 87 -6.45 -17.19 2.24
N ARG A 88 -5.88 -17.77 3.31
CA ARG A 88 -5.51 -19.20 3.35
C ARG A 88 -6.70 -20.14 3.29
N ARG A 89 -7.88 -19.73 3.79
CA ARG A 89 -9.12 -20.52 3.66
C ARG A 89 -9.62 -20.47 2.22
N PHE A 90 -9.62 -19.28 1.62
CA PHE A 90 -10.01 -19.09 0.23
C PHE A 90 -9.11 -19.87 -0.74
N ALA A 91 -7.79 -19.76 -0.61
CA ALA A 91 -6.84 -20.50 -1.45
C ALA A 91 -7.04 -22.02 -1.38
N ARG A 92 -7.34 -22.55 -0.18
CA ARG A 92 -7.67 -23.98 -0.02
C ARG A 92 -8.98 -24.35 -0.72
N ALA A 93 -10.02 -23.55 -0.56
CA ALA A 93 -11.29 -23.79 -1.24
C ALA A 93 -11.14 -23.76 -2.77
N CYS A 94 -10.32 -22.85 -3.31
CA CYS A 94 -10.00 -22.82 -4.75
C CYS A 94 -9.26 -24.08 -5.19
N ALA A 95 -8.20 -24.49 -4.48
CA ALA A 95 -7.46 -25.70 -4.82
C ALA A 95 -8.34 -26.97 -4.74
N GLU A 96 -9.22 -27.05 -3.74
CA GLU A 96 -10.20 -28.15 -3.63
C GLU A 96 -11.22 -28.12 -4.78
N ALA A 97 -11.66 -26.95 -5.21
CA ALA A 97 -12.56 -26.80 -6.35
C ALA A 97 -11.86 -27.19 -7.67
N GLU A 98 -10.62 -26.74 -7.88
CA GLU A 98 -9.78 -27.12 -9.03
C GLU A 98 -9.56 -28.63 -9.08
N ALA A 99 -9.22 -29.26 -7.95
CA ALA A 99 -9.06 -30.71 -7.87
C ALA A 99 -10.36 -31.46 -8.20
N LYS A 100 -11.52 -30.98 -7.75
CA LYS A 100 -12.83 -31.56 -8.12
C LYS A 100 -13.15 -31.41 -9.60
N VAL A 101 -12.81 -30.27 -10.21
CA VAL A 101 -12.99 -30.05 -11.65
C VAL A 101 -12.10 -30.99 -12.45
N LEU A 102 -10.82 -31.13 -12.08
CA LEU A 102 -9.88 -32.05 -12.73
C LEU A 102 -10.33 -33.51 -12.59
N ALA A 103 -10.73 -33.94 -11.40
CA ALA A 103 -11.27 -35.28 -11.18
C ALA A 103 -12.61 -35.52 -11.92
N GLY A 104 -13.43 -34.47 -12.07
CA GLY A 104 -14.66 -34.52 -12.88
C GLY A 104 -14.41 -34.49 -14.38
N GLN A 105 -13.30 -33.90 -14.84
CA GLN A 105 -12.86 -33.95 -16.25
C GLN A 105 -12.36 -35.34 -16.63
N GLU A 106 -11.65 -36.05 -15.74
CA GLU A 106 -11.28 -37.46 -15.96
C GLU A 106 -12.51 -38.37 -16.16
N PHE A 107 -13.66 -38.03 -15.56
CA PHE A 107 -14.91 -38.78 -15.73
C PHE A 107 -15.68 -38.43 -17.01
N ASN A 108 -15.46 -37.24 -17.59
CA ASN A 108 -16.15 -36.77 -18.79
C ASN A 108 -15.37 -37.02 -20.10
N SER A 109 -14.18 -37.62 -20.06
CA SER A 109 -13.41 -38.01 -21.25
C SER A 109 -13.63 -39.46 -21.69
N ALA A 110 -14.55 -40.18 -21.06
CA ALA A 110 -14.89 -41.56 -21.42
C ALA A 110 -16.24 -41.63 -22.16
N GLY A 111 -16.17 -41.58 -23.49
CA GLY A 111 -17.25 -42.04 -24.37
C GLY A 111 -17.80 -40.94 -25.28
N GLU A 112 -17.58 -41.14 -26.57
CA GLU A 112 -18.40 -40.55 -27.63
C GLU A 112 -19.88 -40.75 -27.26
N PRO A 113 -20.73 -39.70 -27.30
CA PRO A 113 -22.14 -39.87 -26.99
C PRO A 113 -22.72 -40.90 -27.95
N PRO A 114 -23.50 -41.89 -27.48
CA PRO A 114 -24.18 -42.77 -28.40
C PRO A 114 -25.13 -41.92 -29.22
N PHE A 115 -25.10 -42.14 -30.54
CA PHE A 115 -25.88 -41.56 -31.64
C PHE A 115 -25.35 -40.24 -32.24
#